data_AF-A0A0R3L2S7-F1
#
_entry.id   AF-A0A0R3L2S7-F1
#
_cell.length_a   1.000
_cell.length_b   1.000
_cell.length_c   1.000
_cell.angle_alpha   90.00
_cell.angle_beta   90.00
_cell.angle_gamma   90.00
#
_symmetry.space_group_name_H-M   'P 1'
#
loop_
_entity.id
_entity.type
_entity.pdbx_description
1 polymer ?
#
loop_
_entity_poly.entity_id
_entity_poly.type
_entity_poly.pdbx_seq_one_letter_code
_entity_poly.pdbx_strand_id
1 'polypeptide(L)' 'MEIVEDRHGRGSILITSQLPVATWHEPTVGDAVLDRIVHNAYRIELDGPSMRKLKADEERLAPAAATPPANGKPPTGAKI' A
#
# COMPACT_ATOMS: atom_id res chain seq x y z
N MET A 1 -18.58 16.83 1.47
CA MET A 1 -17.25 17.47 1.35
C MET A 1 -16.67 17.88 2.71
N GLU A 2 -17.06 17.20 3.80
CA GLU A 2 -16.86 17.69 5.16
C GLU A 2 -15.40 17.62 5.64
N ILE A 3 -14.70 16.51 5.35
CA ILE A 3 -13.31 16.30 5.79
C ILE A 3 -12.33 17.26 5.11
N VAL A 4 -12.59 17.59 3.84
CA VAL A 4 -11.74 18.50 3.06
C VAL A 4 -11.91 19.93 3.57
N GLU A 5 -13.15 20.34 3.83
CA GLU A 5 -13.48 21.67 4.34
C GLU A 5 -12.94 21.89 5.76
N ASP A 6 -13.05 20.90 6.65
CA ASP A 6 -12.54 21.00 8.02
C ASP A 6 -11.00 21.10 8.08
N ARG A 7 -10.31 20.43 7.14
CA ARG A 7 -8.84 20.44 7.07
C ARG A 7 -8.25 21.57 6.22
N HIS A 8 -9.02 22.18 5.34
CA HIS A 8 -8.55 23.23 4.46
C HIS A 8 -7.94 24.40 5.26
N GLY A 9 -6.64 24.63 5.08
CA GLY A 9 -5.89 25.68 5.81
C GLY A 9 -5.56 25.36 7.27
N ARG A 10 -5.91 24.17 7.79
CA ARG A 10 -5.68 23.77 9.19
C ARG A 10 -4.82 22.52 9.34
N GLY A 11 -4.72 21.68 8.32
CA GLY A 11 -3.92 20.46 8.35
C GLY A 11 -3.56 19.94 6.97
N SER A 12 -2.55 19.06 6.91
CA SER A 12 -2.13 18.41 5.66
C SER A 12 -3.06 17.25 5.29
N ILE A 13 -3.22 17.01 3.99
CA ILE A 13 -4.00 15.90 3.43
C ILE A 13 -3.12 15.15 2.44
N LEU A 14 -3.03 13.83 2.58
CA LEU A 14 -2.40 12.94 1.61
C LEU A 14 -3.48 12.13 0.90
N ILE A 15 -3.44 12.11 -0.42
CA ILE A 15 -4.41 11.38 -1.26
C ILE A 15 -3.64 10.47 -2.19
N THR A 16 -4.06 9.22 -2.27
CA THR A 16 -3.56 8.26 -3.26
C THR A 16 -4.71 7.87 -4.18
N SER A 17 -4.45 7.83 -5.48
CA SER A 17 -5.43 7.41 -6.48
C SER A 17 -4.75 6.53 -7.51
N GLN A 18 -5.51 5.55 -8.01
CA GLN A 18 -5.10 4.73 -9.16
C GLN A 18 -5.53 5.35 -10.48
N LEU A 19 -6.33 6.42 -10.44
CA LEU A 19 -6.82 7.13 -11.63
C LEU A 19 -6.14 8.49 -11.74
N PRO A 20 -5.67 8.87 -12.95
CA PRO A 20 -5.15 10.20 -13.20
C PRO A 20 -6.18 11.28 -12.81
N VAL A 21 -5.70 12.38 -12.23
CA VAL A 21 -6.56 13.49 -11.78
C VAL A 21 -7.40 14.07 -12.93
N ALA A 22 -6.86 14.07 -14.15
CA ALA A 22 -7.57 14.52 -15.35
C ALA A 22 -8.86 13.72 -15.63
N THR A 23 -8.95 12.48 -15.13
CA THR A 23 -10.09 11.60 -15.33
C THR A 23 -11.14 11.72 -14.22
N TRP A 24 -10.98 12.65 -13.27
CA TRP A 24 -11.88 12.81 -12.12
C TRP A 24 -13.13 13.67 -12.41
N HIS A 25 -13.33 14.10 -13.66
CA HIS A 25 -14.47 14.93 -14.06
C HIS A 25 -15.80 14.14 -14.07
N GLU A 26 -16.48 14.07 -12.92
CA GLU A 26 -17.93 13.85 -12.86
C GLU A 26 -18.64 15.11 -12.33
N PRO A 27 -19.73 15.56 -12.98
CA PRO A 27 -20.21 16.95 -12.95
C PRO A 27 -20.77 17.50 -11.64
N THR A 28 -20.82 16.74 -10.54
CA THR A 28 -21.50 17.20 -9.31
C THR A 28 -20.71 17.06 -8.01
N VAL A 29 -19.61 16.29 -7.98
CA VAL A 29 -18.79 16.12 -6.76
C VAL A 29 -17.35 16.60 -6.95
N GLY A 30 -16.88 16.70 -8.21
CA GLY A 30 -15.49 16.95 -8.54
C GLY A 30 -15.02 18.39 -8.32
N ASP A 31 -15.70 19.39 -8.88
CA ASP A 31 -15.11 20.73 -9.09
C ASP A 31 -14.66 21.41 -7.81
N ALA A 32 -15.50 21.48 -6.77
CA ALA A 32 -15.13 22.18 -5.54
C ALA A 32 -14.11 21.42 -4.66
N VAL A 33 -14.00 20.08 -4.82
CA VAL A 33 -12.94 19.29 -4.19
C VAL A 33 -11.64 19.46 -4.96
N LEU A 34 -11.70 19.36 -6.30
CA LEU A 34 -10.57 19.55 -7.20
C LEU A 34 -9.97 20.95 -7.04
N ASP A 35 -10.79 22.00 -6.97
CA ASP A 35 -10.32 23.38 -6.81
C ASP A 35 -9.58 23.59 -5.47
N ARG A 36 -10.04 22.95 -4.38
CA ARG A 36 -9.41 23.11 -3.04
C ARG A 36 -8.21 22.21 -2.83
N ILE A 37 -8.23 20.99 -3.38
CA ILE A 37 -7.18 19.99 -3.17
C ILE A 37 -6.12 20.10 -4.24
N VAL A 38 -6.50 20.08 -5.53
CA VAL A 38 -5.55 19.98 -6.63
C VAL A 38 -4.80 21.28 -6.86
N HIS A 39 -5.44 22.44 -6.60
CA HIS A 39 -4.79 23.74 -6.76
C HIS A 39 -3.57 23.93 -5.85
N ASN A 40 -3.58 23.35 -4.64
CA ASN A 40 -2.49 23.45 -3.66
C ASN A 40 -1.72 22.12 -3.45
N ALA A 41 -1.98 21.09 -4.25
CA ALA A 41 -1.35 19.78 -4.06
C ALA A 41 0.01 19.68 -4.76
N TYR A 42 0.97 19.10 -4.05
CA TYR A 42 2.16 18.53 -4.68
C TYR A 42 1.79 17.18 -5.29
N ARG A 43 1.88 17.09 -6.63
CA ARG A 43 1.60 15.85 -7.36
C ARG A 43 2.86 15.01 -7.50
N ILE A 44 2.77 13.75 -7.08
CA ILE A 44 3.81 12.74 -7.27
C ILE A 44 3.18 11.61 -8.07
N GLU A 45 3.61 11.47 -9.32
CA GLU A 45 3.19 10.37 -10.17
C GLU A 45 4.10 9.17 -9.90
N LEU A 46 3.48 8.09 -9.42
CA LEU A 46 4.18 6.83 -9.17
C LEU A 46 4.14 5.99 -10.43
N ASP A 47 5.31 5.66 -10.96
CA ASP A 47 5.49 4.73 -12.07
C ASP A 47 6.30 3.50 -11.62
N GLY A 48 6.11 2.39 -12.32
CA GLY A 48 6.84 1.16 -12.12
C GLY A 48 5.98 -0.04 -11.67
N PRO A 49 6.60 -1.23 -11.60
CA PRO A 49 5.91 -2.46 -11.23
C PRO A 49 5.45 -2.43 -9.78
N SER A 50 4.35 -3.13 -9.50
CA SER A 50 3.86 -3.29 -8.13
C SER A 50 4.96 -3.86 -7.22
N MET A 51 5.24 -3.16 -6.12
CA MET A 51 6.14 -3.65 -5.07
C MET A 51 5.74 -5.02 -4.53
N ARG A 52 4.44 -5.39 -4.64
CA ARG A 52 3.95 -6.73 -4.27
C ARG A 52 4.46 -7.81 -5.23
N LYS A 53 4.58 -7.51 -6.54
CA LYS A 53 5.17 -8.43 -7.51
C LYS A 53 6.65 -8.60 -7.26
N LEU A 54 7.37 -7.49 -7.03
CA LEU A 54 8.81 -7.55 -6.74
C LEU A 54 9.11 -8.41 -5.51
N LYS A 55 8.35 -8.24 -4.42
CA LYS A 55 8.50 -9.07 -3.23
C LYS A 55 8.14 -10.55 -3.47
N ALA A 56 7.09 -10.82 -4.24
CA ALA A 56 6.73 -12.19 -4.59
C ALA A 56 7.78 -12.87 -5.50
N ASP A 57 8.39 -12.12 -6.41
CA ASP A 57 9.47 -12.60 -7.27
C ASP A 57 10.76 -12.83 -6.47
N GLU A 58 11.09 -11.95 -5.52
CA GLU A 58 12.19 -12.14 -4.55
C GLU A 58 11.98 -13.42 -3.72
N GLU A 59 10.77 -13.64 -3.21
CA GLU A 59 10.43 -14.81 -2.38
C GLU A 59 10.42 -16.11 -3.20
N ARG A 60 10.11 -16.03 -4.50
CA ARG A 60 10.17 -17.16 -5.44
C ARG A 60 11.60 -17.47 -5.91
N LEU A 61 12.44 -16.46 -6.04
CA LEU A 61 13.83 -16.59 -6.47
C LEU A 61 14.78 -16.83 -5.29
N ALA A 62 14.30 -16.63 -4.05
CA ALA A 62 15.03 -17.01 -2.84
C ALA A 62 15.31 -18.53 -2.89
N PRO A 63 16.59 -18.95 -2.83
CA PRO A 63 16.89 -20.36 -2.68
C PRO A 63 16.24 -20.84 -1.39
N ALA A 64 15.59 -22.00 -1.43
CA ALA A 64 14.98 -22.67 -0.29
C ALA A 64 16.02 -22.88 0.84
N ALA A 65 16.26 -21.85 1.65
CA ALA A 65 17.15 -21.90 2.77
C ALA A 65 16.33 -22.27 4.01
N ALA A 66 16.67 -23.43 4.54
CA ALA A 66 16.20 -24.04 5.78
C ALA A 66 14.79 -24.68 5.74
N THR A 67 14.69 -25.82 5.06
CA THR A 67 14.01 -26.95 5.70
C THR A 67 14.85 -27.40 6.89
N PRO A 68 14.36 -27.34 8.15
CA PRO A 68 15.05 -28.00 9.26
C PRO A 68 15.00 -29.52 9.03
N PRO A 69 16.13 -30.25 9.12
CA PRO A 69 16.07 -31.70 8.99
C PRO A 69 15.27 -32.27 10.16
N ALA A 70 14.21 -33.00 9.82
CA ALA A 70 13.58 -33.95 10.71
C ALA A 70 14.58 -35.07 11.01
N ASN A 71 15.19 -35.10 12.20
CA ASN A 71 15.25 -36.33 13.01
C ASN A 71 15.80 -36.08 14.42
N GLY A 72 15.06 -36.56 15.41
CA GLY A 72 15.44 -36.53 16.80
C GLY A 72 14.37 -37.10 17.72
N LYS A 73 13.82 -38.28 17.41
CA LYS A 73 13.17 -39.11 18.44
C LYS A 73 14.20 -40.09 18.97
N PRO A 74 14.54 -40.02 20.26
CA PRO A 74 14.49 -41.24 21.09
C PRO A 74 14.14 -40.92 22.56
N PRO A 75 14.08 -41.91 23.46
CA PRO A 75 13.23 -43.10 23.43
C PRO A 75 12.21 -43.08 24.58
N THR A 76 11.12 -43.81 24.37
CA THR A 76 10.13 -44.17 25.37
C THR A 76 10.75 -44.86 26.58
N GLY A 77 10.36 -44.41 27.79
CA GLY A 77 10.27 -45.24 29.00
C GLY A 77 11.53 -45.38 29.86
N ALA A 78 11.52 -44.73 31.03
CA ALA A 78 12.24 -45.20 32.20
C ALA A 78 11.27 -45.12 33.40
N LYS A 79 10.90 -46.29 33.90
CA LYS A 79 10.12 -46.49 35.12
C LYS A 79 10.99 -46.13 36.33
N ILE A 80 10.39 -45.49 37.33
CA ILE A 80 10.66 -45.74 38.75
C ILE A 80 9.29 -45.86 39.42
#